data_AF-A0A957KBS6-F1
#
_entry.id   AF-A0A957KBS6-F1
#
_cell.length_a   1.000
_cell.length_b   1.000
_cell.length_c   1.000
_cell.angle_alpha   90.00
_cell.angle_beta   90.00
_cell.angle_gamma   90.00
#
_symmetry.space_group_name_H-M   'P 1'
#
loop_
_entity.id
_entity.type
_entity.pdbx_description
1 polymer ?
#
loop_
_entity_poly.entity_id
_entity_poly.type
_entity_poly.pdbx_seq_one_letter_code
_entity_poly.pdbx_strand_id
1 'polypeptide(L)'
;MRASLTDAEGEANDESYDIAINGSGQTIAFTSDANNLVSGDTNGFADVFVRLQDSSATLRVSVATGGAQANSSSQTPDLSADGRFVVFESGATNFSASDNDAFWDIYWHDRQTGATELISVSTAGVKGNADSRRASVSDDGEVVVFWSNADNL
;
A
#
# COMPACT_ATOMS: atom_id res chain seq x y z
N MET A 1 -1.03 20.28 7.23
CA MET A 1 -0.28 19.53 6.21
C MET A 1 -1.26 19.00 5.19
N ARG A 2 -1.00 19.16 3.88
CA ARG A 2 -1.78 18.49 2.82
C ARG A 2 -0.95 17.31 2.35
N ALA A 3 -1.49 16.10 2.44
CA ALA A 3 -0.78 14.88 2.06
C ALA A 3 -0.68 14.71 0.54
N SER A 4 -1.67 15.21 -0.20
CA SER A 4 -1.85 15.11 -1.65
C SER A 4 -0.97 16.10 -2.45
N LEU A 5 0.28 16.29 -2.03
CA LEU A 5 1.24 17.14 -2.75
C LEU A 5 2.25 16.26 -3.49
N THR A 6 2.69 16.73 -4.65
CA THR A 6 3.79 16.12 -5.39
C THR A 6 5.11 16.28 -4.65
N ASP A 7 6.14 15.54 -5.08
CA ASP A 7 7.53 15.70 -4.62
C ASP A 7 8.10 17.12 -4.80
N ALA A 8 7.49 17.90 -5.69
CA ALA A 8 7.85 19.30 -5.97
C ALA A 8 6.87 20.30 -5.35
N GLU A 9 6.06 19.88 -4.36
CA GLU A 9 5.04 20.68 -3.68
C GLU A 9 3.90 21.19 -4.61
N GLY A 10 3.73 20.56 -5.78
CA GLY A 10 2.58 20.77 -6.66
C GLY A 10 1.34 20.04 -6.14
N GLU A 11 0.16 20.37 -6.67
CA GLU A 11 -1.07 19.64 -6.33
C GLU A 11 -1.18 18.33 -7.15
N ALA A 12 -1.76 17.30 -6.53
CA ALA A 12 -2.24 16.11 -7.23
C ALA A 12 -3.19 16.51 -8.38
N ASN A 13 -3.11 15.84 -9.52
CA ASN A 13 -3.96 16.11 -10.68
C ASN A 13 -5.25 15.28 -10.72
N ASP A 14 -5.49 14.46 -9.70
CA ASP A 14 -6.70 13.67 -9.52
C ASP A 14 -7.00 13.47 -8.01
N GLU A 15 -8.05 12.73 -7.69
CA GLU A 15 -8.50 12.51 -6.32
C GLU A 15 -7.48 11.78 -5.44
N SER A 16 -7.46 12.13 -4.15
CA SER A 16 -6.76 11.40 -3.11
C SER A 16 -7.69 11.17 -1.92
N TYR A 17 -7.66 9.96 -1.37
CA TYR A 17 -8.57 9.46 -0.34
C TYR A 17 -7.86 8.44 0.56
N ASP A 18 -8.60 7.85 1.52
CA ASP A 18 -8.14 6.84 2.47
C ASP A 18 -6.79 7.17 3.13
N ILE A 19 -6.84 8.04 4.13
CA ILE A 19 -5.65 8.51 4.84
C ILE A 19 -5.35 7.69 6.09
N ALA A 20 -4.08 7.35 6.30
CA ALA A 20 -3.53 6.83 7.55
C ALA A 20 -2.33 7.68 8.00
N ILE A 21 -2.14 7.81 9.31
CA ILE A 21 -1.05 8.61 9.89
C ILE A 21 -0.38 7.81 11.01
N ASN A 22 0.95 7.82 11.03
CA ASN A 22 1.69 7.13 12.07
C ASN A 22 1.59 7.85 13.44
N GLY A 23 1.98 7.20 14.53
CA GLY A 23 1.80 7.71 15.89
C GLY A 23 2.46 9.06 16.18
N SER A 24 3.51 9.43 15.45
CA SER A 24 4.17 10.74 15.57
C SER A 24 3.57 11.85 14.71
N GLY A 25 2.71 11.51 13.74
CA GLY A 25 2.15 12.47 12.79
C GLY A 25 3.07 12.83 11.61
N GLN A 26 4.27 12.23 11.54
CA GLN A 26 5.32 12.60 10.59
C GLN A 26 5.24 11.83 9.26
N THR A 27 4.53 10.71 9.25
CA THR A 27 4.35 9.86 8.07
C THR A 27 2.87 9.71 7.79
N ILE A 28 2.45 10.08 6.58
CA ILE A 28 1.07 9.91 6.12
C ILE A 28 1.06 8.93 4.96
N ALA A 29 0.23 7.90 5.02
CA ALA A 29 -0.12 7.07 3.87
C ALA A 29 -1.48 7.50 3.32
N PHE A 30 -1.65 7.44 2.01
CA PHE A 30 -2.89 7.77 1.34
C PHE A 30 -3.02 7.09 -0.02
N THR A 31 -4.25 6.91 -0.48
CA THR A 31 -4.54 6.45 -1.84
C THR A 31 -4.71 7.65 -2.76
N SER A 32 -4.29 7.51 -4.02
CA SER A 32 -4.47 8.54 -5.03
C SER A 32 -4.63 7.96 -6.43
N ASP A 33 -5.55 8.54 -7.20
CA ASP A 33 -5.74 8.28 -8.64
C ASP A 33 -4.79 9.14 -9.51
N ALA A 34 -4.13 10.13 -8.89
CA ALA A 34 -3.22 11.05 -9.55
C ALA A 34 -1.92 10.39 -10.02
N ASN A 35 -1.53 10.63 -11.27
CA ASN A 35 -0.31 10.09 -11.89
C ASN A 35 0.90 11.05 -11.83
N ASN A 36 0.78 12.17 -11.12
CA ASN A 36 1.79 13.22 -11.07
C ASN A 36 2.44 13.39 -9.69
N LEU A 37 2.10 12.54 -8.72
CA LEU A 37 2.62 12.64 -7.35
C LEU A 37 4.11 12.28 -7.27
N VAL A 38 4.54 11.31 -8.07
CA VAL A 38 5.93 10.87 -8.21
C VAL A 38 6.28 10.74 -9.70
N SER A 39 7.55 10.97 -10.05
CA SER A 39 8.00 10.78 -11.42
C SER A 39 7.95 9.31 -11.83
N GLY A 40 7.52 9.02 -13.06
CA GLY A 40 7.49 7.66 -13.59
C GLY A 40 6.28 6.84 -13.12
N ASP A 41 5.27 7.49 -12.56
CA ASP A 41 3.98 6.86 -12.41
C ASP A 41 3.24 6.77 -13.76
N THR A 42 3.17 5.55 -14.30
CA THR A 42 2.65 5.30 -15.66
C THR A 42 1.61 4.17 -15.74
N ASN A 43 1.18 3.59 -14.62
CA ASN A 43 0.32 2.40 -14.62
C ASN A 43 -1.16 2.76 -14.87
N GLY A 44 -1.58 4.00 -14.59
CA GLY A 44 -2.96 4.45 -14.77
C GLY A 44 -3.95 3.84 -13.78
N PHE A 45 -3.47 3.39 -12.62
CA PHE A 45 -4.29 2.83 -11.55
C PHE A 45 -4.14 3.64 -10.27
N ALA A 46 -5.10 3.51 -9.35
CA ALA A 46 -4.97 4.06 -8.01
C ALA A 46 -3.77 3.42 -7.29
N ASP A 47 -2.93 4.26 -6.70
CA ASP A 47 -1.73 3.84 -6.00
C ASP A 47 -1.77 4.28 -4.53
N VAL A 48 -1.03 3.54 -3.70
CA VAL A 48 -0.77 3.92 -2.31
C VAL A 48 0.55 4.67 -2.25
N PHE A 49 0.50 5.87 -1.67
CA PHE A 49 1.64 6.75 -1.46
C PHE A 49 1.88 6.99 0.01
N VAL A 50 3.13 7.32 0.35
CA VAL A 50 3.55 7.80 1.66
C VAL A 50 4.21 9.16 1.52
N ARG A 51 3.73 10.14 2.30
CA ARG A 51 4.33 11.46 2.46
C ARG A 51 5.10 11.54 3.77
N LEU A 52 6.35 11.95 3.70
CA LEU A 52 7.21 12.24 4.85
C LEU A 52 7.21 13.74 5.15
N GLN A 53 6.90 14.10 6.40
CA GLN A 53 6.83 15.50 6.82
C GLN A 53 8.21 16.19 6.82
N ASP A 54 9.24 15.50 7.31
CA ASP A 54 10.56 16.13 7.52
C ASP A 54 11.29 16.43 6.20
N SER A 55 11.05 15.62 5.17
CA SER A 55 11.71 15.75 3.86
C SER A 55 10.79 16.24 2.75
N SER A 56 9.49 16.40 3.02
CA SER A 56 8.47 16.66 2.00
C SER A 56 8.48 15.66 0.82
N ALA A 57 8.97 14.44 1.04
CA ALA A 57 9.05 13.42 0.00
C ALA A 57 7.77 12.61 -0.07
N THR A 58 7.25 12.40 -1.27
CA THR A 58 6.17 11.48 -1.60
C THR A 58 6.77 10.22 -2.24
N LEU A 59 6.39 9.05 -1.75
CA LEU A 59 6.90 7.76 -2.22
C LEU A 59 5.73 6.87 -2.56
N ARG A 60 5.72 6.26 -3.75
CA ARG A 60 4.78 5.17 -4.01
C ARG A 60 5.24 3.91 -3.29
N VAL A 61 4.34 3.29 -2.53
CA VAL A 61 4.58 2.06 -1.76
C VAL A 61 3.80 0.86 -2.29
N SER A 62 2.77 1.06 -3.13
CA SER A 62 2.11 0.00 -3.91
C SER A 62 2.99 -0.49 -5.08
N VAL A 63 4.17 -1.00 -4.76
CA VAL A 63 5.13 -1.55 -5.73
C VAL A 63 5.52 -2.97 -5.35
N ALA A 64 5.87 -3.79 -6.33
CA ALA A 64 6.46 -5.10 -6.09
C ALA A 64 7.84 -4.96 -5.44
N THR A 65 8.34 -6.04 -4.85
CA THR A 65 9.77 -6.13 -4.49
C THR A 65 10.63 -5.84 -5.74
N GLY A 66 11.50 -4.83 -5.66
CA GLY A 66 12.28 -4.33 -6.80
C GLY A 66 11.68 -3.12 -7.54
N GLY A 67 10.53 -2.60 -7.08
CA GLY A 67 10.00 -1.30 -7.50
C GLY A 67 9.08 -1.32 -8.73
N ALA A 68 8.69 -2.50 -9.23
CA ALA A 68 7.75 -2.58 -10.34
C ALA A 68 6.36 -2.07 -9.93
N GLN A 69 5.71 -1.28 -10.79
CA GLN A 69 4.37 -0.76 -10.53
C GLN A 69 3.33 -1.88 -10.43
N ALA A 70 2.31 -1.67 -9.60
CA ALA A 70 1.12 -2.51 -9.60
C ALA A 70 0.48 -2.56 -10.99
N ASN A 71 -0.03 -3.73 -11.39
CA ASN A 71 -0.80 -3.90 -12.63
C ASN A 71 -2.33 -3.80 -12.42
N SER A 72 -2.75 -3.33 -11.24
CA SER A 72 -4.13 -3.06 -10.84
C SER A 72 -4.13 -2.06 -9.67
N SER A 73 -5.31 -1.58 -9.26
CA SER A 73 -5.44 -0.60 -8.19
C SER A 73 -5.03 -1.13 -6.81
N SER A 74 -4.45 -0.25 -5.99
CA SER A 74 -4.13 -0.49 -4.58
C SER A 74 -4.70 0.62 -3.71
N GLN A 75 -5.27 0.28 -2.55
CA GLN A 75 -6.03 1.23 -1.73
C GLN A 75 -6.06 0.89 -0.23
N THR A 76 -6.74 1.73 0.55
CA THR A 76 -6.97 1.60 2.01
C THR A 76 -5.70 1.29 2.81
N PRO A 77 -4.69 2.17 2.79
CA PRO A 77 -3.46 1.92 3.54
C PRO A 77 -3.64 2.05 5.05
N ASP A 78 -2.78 1.35 5.80
CA ASP A 78 -2.55 1.58 7.22
C ASP A 78 -1.04 1.54 7.55
N LEU A 79 -0.64 2.15 8.67
CA LEU A 79 0.76 2.39 9.05
C LEU A 79 1.09 1.86 10.43
N SER A 80 2.27 1.23 10.54
CA SER A 80 2.95 1.00 11.82
C SER A 80 3.31 2.31 12.52
N ALA A 81 3.59 2.29 13.83
CA ALA A 81 3.78 3.49 14.63
C ALA A 81 5.01 4.32 14.19
N ASP A 82 6.07 3.66 13.73
CA ASP A 82 7.26 4.30 13.16
C ASP A 82 7.09 4.67 11.67
N GLY A 83 5.99 4.22 11.05
CA GLY A 83 5.68 4.42 9.64
C GLY A 83 6.59 3.64 8.69
N ARG A 84 7.36 2.65 9.16
CA ARG A 84 8.22 1.81 8.31
C ARG A 84 7.38 0.83 7.49
N PHE A 85 6.43 0.19 8.14
CA PHE A 85 5.58 -0.83 7.54
C PHE A 85 4.24 -0.22 7.13
N VAL A 86 3.85 -0.50 5.89
CA VAL A 86 2.59 -0.11 5.29
C VAL A 86 1.83 -1.37 4.91
N VAL A 87 0.57 -1.49 5.31
CA VAL A 87 -0.33 -2.50 4.74
C VAL A 87 -1.34 -1.84 3.83
N PHE A 88 -1.74 -2.54 2.77
CA PHE A 88 -2.75 -2.06 1.83
C PHE A 88 -3.44 -3.24 1.16
N GLU A 89 -4.61 -3.00 0.57
CA GLU A 89 -5.28 -3.99 -0.29
C GLU A 89 -4.98 -3.70 -1.76
N SER A 90 -4.84 -4.74 -2.58
CA SER A 90 -4.58 -4.59 -4.01
C SER A 90 -5.20 -5.72 -4.81
N GLY A 91 -5.70 -5.41 -6.01
CA GLY A 91 -6.09 -6.42 -7.01
C GLY A 91 -4.96 -6.78 -7.98
N ALA A 92 -3.71 -6.45 -7.64
CA ALA A 92 -2.56 -6.63 -8.52
C ALA A 92 -2.01 -8.05 -8.43
N THR A 93 -1.71 -8.64 -9.60
CA THR A 93 -1.18 -10.02 -9.74
C THR A 93 0.33 -10.07 -9.84
N ASN A 94 1.01 -8.93 -9.70
CA ASN A 94 2.45 -8.83 -9.98
C ASN A 94 3.30 -8.45 -8.76
N PHE A 95 2.72 -8.42 -7.56
CA PHE A 95 3.47 -8.24 -6.32
C PHE A 95 4.07 -9.54 -5.79
N SER A 96 3.38 -10.66 -6.01
CA SER A 96 3.81 -11.99 -5.55
C SER A 96 3.62 -13.02 -6.66
N ALA A 97 4.57 -13.94 -6.81
CA ALA A 97 4.44 -15.06 -7.77
C ALA A 97 3.34 -16.05 -7.38
N SER A 98 2.91 -16.04 -6.11
CA SER A 98 1.78 -16.85 -5.63
C SER A 98 0.43 -16.19 -5.88
N ASP A 99 0.40 -14.91 -6.25
CA ASP A 99 -0.82 -14.20 -6.61
C ASP A 99 -1.01 -14.23 -8.13
N ASN A 100 -2.03 -14.95 -8.60
CA ASN A 100 -2.30 -15.16 -10.02
C ASN A 100 -3.75 -14.93 -10.42
N ASP A 101 -4.53 -14.23 -9.60
CA ASP A 101 -5.93 -13.89 -9.86
C ASP A 101 -6.22 -12.43 -9.49
N ALA A 102 -7.40 -11.93 -9.86
CA ALA A 102 -7.77 -10.53 -9.66
C ALA A 102 -8.60 -10.30 -8.38
N PHE A 103 -8.55 -11.21 -7.40
CA PHE A 103 -9.13 -10.93 -6.09
C PHE A 103 -8.33 -9.84 -5.40
N TRP A 104 -9.00 -9.11 -4.51
CA TRP A 104 -8.32 -8.17 -3.65
C TRP A 104 -7.60 -8.91 -2.54
N ASP A 105 -6.32 -8.62 -2.39
CA ASP A 105 -5.45 -9.26 -1.41
C ASP A 105 -4.78 -8.24 -0.51
N ILE A 106 -4.35 -8.70 0.66
CA ILE A 106 -3.64 -7.86 1.61
C ILE A 106 -2.15 -8.00 1.39
N TYR A 107 -1.51 -6.85 1.22
CA TYR A 107 -0.07 -6.74 1.06
C TYR A 107 0.52 -5.95 2.21
N TRP A 108 1.73 -6.32 2.59
CA TRP A 108 2.57 -5.60 3.54
C TRP A 108 3.85 -5.17 2.84
N HIS A 109 4.24 -3.92 3.04
CA HIS A 109 5.41 -3.32 2.43
C HIS A 109 6.35 -2.74 3.49
N ASP A 110 7.61 -3.19 3.47
CA ASP A 110 8.68 -2.64 4.28
C ASP A 110 9.39 -1.53 3.51
N ARG A 111 9.14 -0.28 3.91
CA ARG A 111 9.75 0.90 3.26
C ARG A 111 11.27 0.97 3.42
N GLN A 112 11.85 0.27 4.38
CA GLN A 112 13.30 0.25 4.59
C GLN A 112 14.00 -0.69 3.61
N THR A 113 13.42 -1.86 3.34
CA THR A 113 14.01 -2.88 2.46
C THR A 113 13.45 -2.84 1.04
N GLY A 114 12.28 -2.24 0.85
CA GLY A 114 11.52 -2.25 -0.39
C GLY A 114 10.86 -3.61 -0.68
N ALA A 115 10.76 -4.48 0.33
CA ALA A 115 10.09 -5.78 0.20
C ALA A 115 8.57 -5.62 0.28
N THR A 116 7.85 -6.34 -0.58
CA THR A 116 6.40 -6.44 -0.59
C THR A 116 6.00 -7.90 -0.47
N GLU A 117 5.15 -8.22 0.49
CA GLU A 117 4.73 -9.59 0.82
C GLU A 117 3.20 -9.71 0.80
N LEU A 118 2.71 -10.85 0.29
CA LEU A 118 1.29 -11.22 0.32
C LEU A 118 0.96 -11.78 1.72
N ILE A 119 0.00 -11.15 2.40
CA ILE A 119 -0.39 -11.46 3.78
C ILE A 119 -1.68 -12.29 3.86
N SER A 120 -2.60 -12.15 2.90
CA SER A 120 -3.84 -12.95 2.82
C SER A 120 -3.56 -14.40 2.39
N VAL A 121 -2.75 -15.10 3.18
CA VAL A 121 -2.37 -16.50 3.03
C VAL A 121 -2.72 -17.28 4.30
N SER A 122 -3.05 -18.56 4.14
CA SER A 122 -3.21 -19.50 5.26
C SER A 122 -1.90 -19.70 6.01
N THR A 123 -1.94 -20.35 7.17
CA THR A 123 -0.74 -20.74 7.92
C THR A 123 0.23 -21.64 7.16
N ALA A 124 -0.21 -22.24 6.05
CA ALA A 124 0.63 -23.05 5.16
C ALA A 124 1.22 -22.25 3.99
N GLY A 125 0.99 -20.93 3.92
CA GLY A 125 1.44 -20.05 2.84
C GLY A 125 0.59 -20.16 1.56
N VAL A 126 -0.61 -20.74 1.64
CA VAL A 126 -1.53 -20.83 0.48
C VAL A 126 -2.37 -19.56 0.43
N LYS A 127 -2.38 -18.86 -0.71
CA LYS A 127 -3.20 -17.67 -0.97
C LYS A 127 -4.71 -17.93 -0.73
N GLY A 128 -5.41 -16.93 -0.19
CA GLY A 128 -6.86 -16.91 -0.05
C GLY A 128 -7.58 -16.95 -1.40
N ASN A 129 -8.67 -17.70 -1.49
CA ASN A 129 -9.40 -17.93 -2.75
C ASN A 129 -10.55 -16.93 -3.02
N ALA A 130 -10.60 -15.82 -2.28
CA ALA A 130 -11.54 -14.72 -2.46
C ALA A 130 -11.00 -13.44 -1.81
N ASP A 131 -11.69 -12.32 -2.06
CA ASP A 131 -11.33 -10.99 -1.56
C ASP A 131 -11.03 -10.96 -0.05
N SER A 132 -9.88 -10.36 0.28
CA SER A 132 -9.45 -9.92 1.60
C SER A 132 -9.26 -8.40 1.61
N ARG A 133 -9.68 -7.74 2.69
CA ARG A 133 -9.95 -6.29 2.67
C ARG A 133 -9.72 -5.63 4.03
N ARG A 134 -9.63 -4.30 4.03
CA ARG A 134 -9.53 -3.42 5.22
C ARG A 134 -8.48 -3.91 6.22
N ALA A 135 -7.26 -4.04 5.74
CA ALA A 135 -6.14 -4.40 6.59
C ALA A 135 -5.83 -3.30 7.62
N SER A 136 -5.35 -3.70 8.78
CA SER A 136 -4.71 -2.83 9.76
C SER A 136 -3.49 -3.51 10.33
N VAL A 137 -2.46 -2.73 10.66
CA VAL A 137 -1.16 -3.22 11.12
C VAL A 137 -0.89 -2.78 12.55
N SER A 138 -0.25 -3.63 13.35
CA SER A 138 0.18 -3.29 14.70
C SER A 138 1.28 -2.22 14.71
N ASP A 139 1.45 -1.56 15.86
CA ASP A 139 2.44 -0.50 16.06
C ASP A 139 3.87 -0.94 15.68
N ASP A 140 4.24 -2.19 15.96
CA ASP A 140 5.54 -2.80 15.65
C ASP A 140 5.63 -3.39 14.22
N GLY A 141 4.52 -3.42 13.48
CA GLY A 141 4.46 -3.97 12.13
C GLY A 141 4.36 -5.49 12.02
N GLU A 142 4.38 -6.22 13.15
CA GLU A 142 4.49 -7.69 13.15
C GLU A 142 3.14 -8.40 13.00
N VAL A 143 2.03 -7.71 13.27
CA VAL A 143 0.67 -8.26 13.20
C VAL A 143 -0.16 -7.48 12.21
N VAL A 144 -0.80 -8.19 11.30
CA VAL A 144 -1.78 -7.63 10.36
C VAL A 144 -3.13 -8.30 10.61
N VAL A 145 -4.16 -7.50 10.80
CA VAL A 145 -5.55 -7.97 10.86
C VAL A 145 -6.30 -7.51 9.62
N PHE A 146 -7.18 -8.35 9.11
CA PHE A 146 -8.02 -8.05 7.95
C PHE A 146 -9.27 -8.92 8.01
N TRP A 147 -10.27 -8.62 7.18
CA TRP A 147 -11.40 -9.53 6.96
C TRP A 147 -11.29 -10.16 5.58
N SER A 148 -11.83 -11.36 5.44
CA SER A 148 -11.77 -12.12 4.19
C SER A 148 -13.08 -12.85 3.91
N ASN A 149 -13.38 -13.00 2.62
CA ASN A 149 -14.44 -13.88 2.12
C ASN A 149 -13.90 -15.28 1.76
N ALA A 150 -12.58 -15.49 1.86
CA ALA A 150 -11.96 -16.75 1.53
C ALA A 150 -12.37 -17.84 2.53
N ASP A 151 -12.57 -19.06 2.04
CA ASP A 151 -12.90 -20.21 2.89
C ASP A 151 -11.66 -21.06 3.25
N ASN A 152 -10.47 -20.61 2.85
CA ASN A 152 -9.20 -21.31 2.98
C ASN A 152 -8.10 -20.52 3.72
N LEU A 153 -8.47 -19.52 4.54
CA LEU A 153 -7.55 -18.73 5.40
C LEU A 153 -7.65 -19.13 6.88
#